data_AF-A0A962D276-F1
#
_entry.id   AF-A0A962D276-F1
#
_cell.length_a   1.000
_cell.length_b   1.000
_cell.length_c   1.000
_cell.angle_alpha   90.00
_cell.angle_beta   90.00
_cell.angle_gamma   90.00
#
_symmetry.space_group_name_H-M   'P 1'
#
loop_
_entity.id
_entity.type
_entity.pdbx_description
1 polymer ?
#
loop_
_entity_poly.entity_id
_entity_poly.type
_entity_poly.pdbx_seq_one_letter_code
_entity_poly.pdbx_strand_id
1 'polypeptide(L)'
;EISYIHAEAYPAGELKHGPLALVDEAMPVIAVAPNDQLLEKLLSNIEEVRARGGQMVVFADAQVAAGVGQDCTVLTLPPLGFLSAPVVFTVPLQLLAYHVAVLKGTDVDQPRNLAKSVTTD
;
A
#
# COMPACT_ATOMS: atom_id res chain seq x y z
N GLU A 1 9.33 -7.22 -4.82
CA GLU A 1 10.65 -7.54 -5.40
C GLU A 1 11.66 -7.92 -4.34
N ILE A 2 12.18 -6.96 -3.55
CA ILE A 2 13.31 -7.18 -2.64
C ILE A 2 13.01 -8.02 -1.40
N SER A 3 11.79 -8.01 -0.87
CA SER A 3 11.41 -8.77 0.34
C SER A 3 10.93 -10.20 0.08
N TYR A 4 10.69 -10.55 -1.19
CA TYR A 4 10.04 -11.79 -1.64
C TYR A 4 8.68 -12.10 -0.98
N ILE A 5 8.03 -11.11 -0.36
CA ILE A 5 6.62 -11.23 0.01
C ILE A 5 5.81 -11.23 -1.28
N HIS A 6 4.84 -12.13 -1.36
CA HIS A 6 3.84 -12.11 -2.42
C HIS A 6 2.92 -10.91 -2.17
N ALA A 7 3.21 -9.80 -2.82
CA ALA A 7 2.44 -8.57 -2.76
C ALA A 7 1.78 -8.35 -4.12
N GLU A 8 0.49 -8.05 -4.10
CA GLU A 8 -0.32 -7.82 -5.29
C GLU A 8 -1.06 -6.50 -5.16
N ALA A 9 -1.05 -5.71 -6.23
CA ALA A 9 -1.71 -4.41 -6.27
C ALA A 9 -3.05 -4.53 -7.01
N TYR A 10 -4.08 -3.94 -6.44
CA TYR A 10 -5.42 -3.89 -7.03
C TYR A 10 -5.92 -2.45 -7.11
N PRO A 11 -6.61 -2.04 -8.18
CA PRO A 11 -7.44 -0.85 -8.13
C PRO A 11 -8.45 -1.02 -7.00
N ALA A 12 -8.61 -0.01 -6.14
CA ALA A 12 -9.45 -0.15 -4.94
C ALA A 12 -10.90 -0.56 -5.28
N GLY A 13 -11.44 -0.09 -6.42
CA GLY A 13 -12.78 -0.45 -6.88
C GLY A 13 -12.96 -1.92 -7.30
N GLU A 14 -11.87 -2.66 -7.57
CA GLU A 14 -11.91 -4.04 -8.06
C GLU A 14 -11.87 -5.08 -6.93
N LEU A 15 -11.64 -4.65 -5.68
CA LEU A 15 -11.52 -5.55 -4.52
C LEU A 15 -12.72 -6.50 -4.40
N LYS A 16 -13.94 -5.99 -4.65
CA LYS A 16 -15.20 -6.74 -4.55
C LYS A 16 -15.35 -7.87 -5.56
N HIS A 17 -14.58 -7.84 -6.66
CA HIS A 17 -14.74 -8.78 -7.77
C HIS A 17 -13.95 -10.09 -7.61
N GLY A 18 -13.39 -10.34 -6.42
CA GLY A 18 -12.66 -11.57 -6.10
C GLY A 18 -11.62 -11.41 -4.99
N PRO A 19 -10.69 -10.43 -5.10
CA PRO A 19 -9.56 -10.31 -4.18
C PRO A 19 -9.94 -10.17 -2.71
N LEU A 20 -11.08 -9.56 -2.41
CA LEU A 20 -11.58 -9.39 -1.05
C LEU A 20 -11.89 -10.73 -0.37
N ALA A 21 -12.03 -11.84 -1.10
CA ALA A 21 -12.19 -13.18 -0.53
C ALA A 21 -10.90 -13.75 0.09
N LEU A 22 -9.74 -13.15 -0.22
CA LEU A 22 -8.44 -13.54 0.32
C LEU A 22 -8.09 -12.80 1.62
N VAL A 23 -8.86 -11.76 1.97
CA VAL A 23 -8.57 -10.92 3.15
C VAL A 23 -8.92 -11.66 4.44
N ASP A 24 -7.94 -11.74 5.32
CA ASP A 24 -8.05 -12.21 6.69
C ASP A 24 -7.08 -11.45 7.61
N GLU A 25 -7.00 -11.85 8.88
CA GLU A 25 -6.12 -11.25 9.90
C GLU A 25 -4.62 -11.39 9.62
N ALA A 26 -4.22 -12.34 8.76
CA ALA A 26 -2.83 -12.60 8.40
C ALA A 26 -2.40 -11.88 7.11
N MET A 27 -3.35 -11.32 6.35
CA MET A 27 -3.09 -10.58 5.12
C MET A 27 -3.11 -9.06 5.37
N PRO A 28 -1.94 -8.40 5.54
CA PRO A 28 -1.90 -6.95 5.64
C PRO A 28 -2.27 -6.30 4.31
N VAL A 29 -3.10 -5.26 4.37
CA VAL A 29 -3.54 -4.49 3.20
C VAL A 29 -3.01 -3.07 3.30
N ILE A 30 -2.26 -2.66 2.27
CA ILE A 30 -1.66 -1.34 2.18
C ILE A 30 -2.53 -0.47 1.28
N ALA A 31 -2.96 0.69 1.78
CA ALA A 31 -3.72 1.67 1.02
C ALA A 31 -2.97 3.01 0.93
N VAL A 32 -3.15 3.69 -0.21
CA VAL A 32 -2.63 5.04 -0.46
C VAL A 32 -3.83 5.98 -0.60
N ALA A 33 -3.93 6.96 0.29
CA ALA A 33 -5.08 7.83 0.45
C ALA A 33 -4.70 9.32 0.28
N PRO A 34 -4.58 9.80 -0.98
CA PRO A 34 -4.47 11.22 -1.25
C PRO A 34 -5.80 11.94 -0.97
N ASN A 35 -5.77 13.26 -0.80
CA ASN A 35 -6.98 14.08 -0.72
C ASN A 35 -7.50 14.41 -2.13
N ASP A 36 -8.29 13.51 -2.72
CA ASP A 36 -8.89 13.72 -4.04
C ASP A 36 -10.36 13.27 -4.13
N GLN A 37 -10.95 13.40 -5.33
CA GLN A 37 -12.34 13.07 -5.63
C GLN A 37 -12.72 11.59 -5.44
N LEU A 38 -11.74 10.68 -5.30
CA LEU A 38 -11.96 9.25 -5.10
C LEU A 38 -11.89 8.86 -3.62
N LEU A 39 -11.58 9.81 -2.72
CA LEU A 39 -11.38 9.54 -1.31
C LEU A 39 -12.55 8.81 -0.65
N GLU A 40 -13.79 9.26 -0.87
CA GLU A 40 -14.97 8.62 -0.26
C GLU A 40 -15.11 7.14 -0.68
N LYS A 41 -14.82 6.84 -1.96
CA LYS A 41 -14.83 5.46 -2.47
C LYS A 41 -13.70 4.64 -1.85
N LEU A 42 -12.52 5.23 -1.71
CA LEU A 42 -11.38 4.58 -1.06
C LEU A 42 -11.68 4.25 0.40
N LEU A 43 -12.24 5.20 1.16
CA LEU A 43 -12.64 4.97 2.57
C LEU A 43 -13.68 3.85 2.68
N SER A 44 -14.66 3.79 1.77
CA SER A 44 -15.61 2.66 1.71
C SER A 44 -14.89 1.31 1.51
N ASN A 45 -13.89 1.25 0.63
CA ASN A 45 -13.13 0.02 0.40
C ASN A 45 -12.27 -0.36 1.61
N ILE A 46 -11.69 0.62 2.31
CA ILE A 46 -10.95 0.40 3.56
C ILE A 46 -11.84 -0.25 4.61
N GLU A 47 -13.07 0.26 4.80
CA GLU A 47 -14.01 -0.32 5.76
C GLU A 47 -14.41 -1.75 5.40
N GLU A 48 -14.54 -2.08 4.12
CA GLU A 48 -14.86 -3.44 3.69
C GLU A 48 -13.75 -4.45 3.97
N VAL A 49 -12.49 -4.03 3.83
CA VAL A 49 -11.34 -4.86 4.19
C VAL A 49 -11.30 -5.05 5.71
N ARG A 50 -11.51 -3.97 6.49
CA ARG A 50 -11.57 -4.04 7.95
C ARG A 50 -12.68 -4.94 8.47
N ALA A 51 -13.87 -4.87 7.85
CA ALA A 51 -15.01 -5.69 8.23
C ALA A 51 -14.76 -7.21 8.09
N ARG A 52 -13.69 -7.60 7.37
CA ARG A 52 -13.25 -8.98 7.20
C ARG A 52 -12.04 -9.36 8.06
N GLY A 53 -11.62 -8.47 8.96
CA GLY A 53 -10.46 -8.68 9.83
C GLY A 53 -9.12 -8.32 9.19
N GLY A 54 -9.11 -7.75 7.98
CA GLY A 54 -7.88 -7.34 7.31
C GLY A 54 -7.13 -6.26 8.08
N GLN A 55 -5.82 -6.46 8.27
CA GLN A 55 -4.97 -5.47 8.92
C GLN A 55 -4.63 -4.33 7.96
N MET A 56 -5.10 -3.11 8.26
CA MET A 56 -4.93 -1.95 7.37
C MET A 56 -3.70 -1.12 7.74
N VAL A 57 -2.85 -0.87 6.74
CA VAL A 57 -1.79 0.15 6.79
C VAL A 57 -2.10 1.21 5.74
N VAL A 58 -2.37 2.44 6.17
CA VAL A 58 -2.84 3.51 5.28
C VAL A 58 -1.83 4.66 5.26
N PHE A 59 -1.26 4.93 4.10
CA PHE A 59 -0.51 6.17 3.86
C PHE A 59 -1.51 7.25 3.46
N ALA A 60 -1.74 8.24 4.32
CA ALA A 60 -2.80 9.22 4.14
C ALA A 60 -2.25 10.65 4.12
N ASP A 61 -2.84 11.50 3.28
CA ASP A 61 -2.67 12.95 3.37
C ASP A 61 -3.15 13.45 4.75
N ALA A 62 -2.49 14.46 5.33
CA ALA A 62 -2.86 15.05 6.62
C ALA A 62 -4.31 15.52 6.70
N GLN A 63 -4.90 15.94 5.59
CA GLN A 63 -6.31 16.35 5.53
C GLN A 63 -7.28 15.15 5.55
N VAL A 64 -6.78 13.95 5.26
CA VAL A 64 -7.55 12.70 5.17
C VAL A 64 -7.37 11.83 6.41
N ALA A 65 -6.20 11.87 7.04
CA ALA A 65 -5.79 10.94 8.09
C ALA A 65 -6.82 10.77 9.23
N ALA A 66 -7.51 11.84 9.62
CA ALA A 66 -8.53 11.80 10.67
C ALA A 66 -9.81 11.02 10.27
N GLY A 67 -10.07 10.87 8.97
CA GLY A 67 -11.19 10.09 8.44
C GLY A 67 -10.88 8.61 8.23
N VAL A 68 -9.61 8.21 8.36
CA VAL A 68 -9.21 6.79 8.30
C VAL A 68 -9.54 6.14 9.65
N GLY A 69 -10.33 5.06 9.63
CA GLY A 69 -10.90 4.45 10.83
C GLY A 69 -9.88 4.04 11.90
N GLN A 70 -10.32 4.01 13.17
CA GLN A 70 -9.46 3.92 14.36
C GLN A 70 -8.60 2.64 14.47
N ASP A 71 -8.99 1.54 13.83
CA ASP A 71 -8.23 0.27 13.86
C ASP A 71 -7.24 0.15 12.68
N CYS A 72 -6.92 1.24 11.99
CA CYS A 72 -5.89 1.28 10.96
C CYS A 72 -4.56 1.80 11.51
N THR A 73 -3.45 1.25 11.02
CA THR A 73 -2.14 1.90 11.16
C THR A 73 -2.05 3.01 10.13
N VAL A 74 -2.13 4.27 10.56
CA VAL A 74 -2.11 5.44 9.65
C VAL A 74 -0.75 6.11 9.67
N LEU A 75 -0.13 6.23 8.50
CA LEU A 75 1.07 7.02 8.27
C LEU A 75 0.69 8.32 7.55
N THR A 76 0.80 9.44 8.27
CA THR A 76 0.39 10.74 7.75
C THR A 76 1.51 11.40 6.95
N LEU A 77 1.19 11.81 5.72
CA LEU A 77 2.02 12.65 4.87
C LEU A 77 1.54 14.12 4.93
N PRO A 78 2.41 15.10 4.65
CA PRO A 78 1.99 16.49 4.49
C PRO A 78 0.88 16.64 3.44
N PRO A 79 0.12 17.75 3.42
CA PRO A 79 -0.83 18.01 2.33
C PRO A 79 -0.12 18.03 0.96
N LEU A 80 -0.58 17.21 0.02
CA LEU A 80 0.02 17.08 -1.31
C LEU A 80 -0.94 17.59 -2.37
N GLY A 81 -0.40 18.31 -3.36
CA GLY A 81 -1.16 18.67 -4.55
C GLY A 81 -1.37 17.45 -5.45
N PHE A 82 -2.45 17.47 -6.25
CA PHE A 82 -2.83 16.42 -7.18
C PHE A 82 -1.66 15.89 -8.05
N LEU A 83 -0.84 16.80 -8.58
CA LEU A 83 0.30 16.43 -9.44
C LEU A 83 1.48 15.81 -8.67
N SER A 84 1.72 16.29 -7.44
CA SER A 84 2.83 15.81 -6.62
C SER A 84 2.51 14.52 -5.88
N ALA A 85 1.23 14.26 -5.58
CA ALA A 85 0.81 13.14 -4.75
C ALA A 85 1.36 11.80 -5.25
N PRO A 86 1.20 11.38 -6.53
CA PRO A 86 1.69 10.08 -6.99
C PRO A 86 3.20 9.88 -6.76
N VAL A 87 4.01 10.92 -7.00
CA VAL A 87 5.46 10.86 -6.82
C VAL A 87 5.82 10.76 -5.34
N VAL A 88 5.22 11.61 -4.50
CA VAL A 88 5.57 11.66 -3.07
C VAL A 88 5.10 10.41 -2.34
N PHE A 89 3.91 9.87 -2.65
CA PHE A 89 3.43 8.61 -2.07
C PHE A 89 4.25 7.38 -2.48
N THR A 90 5.05 7.47 -3.55
CA THR A 90 5.96 6.37 -3.93
C THR A 90 7.11 6.20 -2.92
N VAL A 91 7.61 7.29 -2.36
CA VAL A 91 8.75 7.28 -1.41
C VAL A 91 8.49 6.40 -0.17
N PRO A 92 7.39 6.56 0.58
CA PRO A 92 7.15 5.71 1.75
C PRO A 92 6.92 4.23 1.39
N LEU A 93 6.38 3.93 0.20
CA LEU A 93 6.25 2.54 -0.27
C LEU A 93 7.61 1.91 -0.58
N GLN A 94 8.54 2.68 -1.16
CA GLN A 94 9.94 2.25 -1.35
C GLN A 94 10.61 1.98 0.00
N LEU A 95 10.44 2.87 0.97
CA LEU A 95 10.98 2.70 2.33
C LEU A 95 10.38 1.48 3.04
N LEU A 96 9.07 1.24 2.90
CA LEU A 96 8.42 0.06 3.43
C LEU A 96 9.03 -1.22 2.85
N ALA A 97 9.15 -1.30 1.52
CA ALA A 97 9.78 -2.45 0.86
C ALA A 97 11.23 -2.67 1.35
N TYR A 98 11.99 -1.58 1.48
CA TYR A 98 13.37 -1.60 1.97
C TYR A 98 13.45 -2.14 3.40
N HIS A 99 12.70 -1.56 4.34
CA HIS A 99 12.77 -1.95 5.75
C HIS A 99 12.28 -3.39 5.95
N VAL A 100 11.26 -3.84 5.22
CA VAL A 100 10.82 -5.24 5.27
C VAL A 100 11.91 -6.17 4.73
N ALA A 101 12.59 -5.82 3.64
CA ALA A 101 13.69 -6.61 3.09
C ALA A 101 14.89 -6.71 4.06
N VAL A 102 15.27 -5.59 4.68
CA VAL A 102 16.31 -5.55 5.72
C VAL A 102 15.94 -6.45 6.90
N LEU A 103 14.70 -6.36 7.40
CA LEU A 103 14.22 -7.20 8.51
C LEU A 103 14.19 -8.69 8.14
N LYS A 104 13.92 -9.03 6.88
CA LYS A 104 13.96 -10.41 6.38
C LYS A 104 15.37 -10.91 6.05
N GLY A 105 16.39 -10.05 6.09
CA GLY A 105 17.77 -10.41 5.74
C GLY A 105 17.97 -10.77 4.27
N THR A 106 17.12 -10.26 3.38
CA THR A 106 17.25 -10.48 1.92
C THR A 106 18.26 -9.50 1.32
N ASP A 107 18.94 -9.92 0.25
CA ASP A 107 19.82 -9.01 -0.52
C ASP A 107 18.98 -7.93 -1.23
N VAL A 108 19.11 -6.69 -0.75
CA VAL A 108 18.37 -5.53 -1.24
C VAL A 108 18.94 -5.02 -2.57
N ASP A 109 20.25 -5.08 -2.74
CA ASP A 109 20.95 -4.51 -3.90
C ASP A 109 20.96 -5.50 -5.08
N GLN A 110 21.01 -6.79 -4.78
CA GLN A 110 21.02 -7.88 -5.77
C GLN A 110 19.93 -8.91 -5.46
N PRO A 111 18.64 -8.57 -5.65
CA PRO A 111 17.55 -9.51 -5.42
C PRO A 111 17.67 -10.70 -6.37
N ARG A 112 17.39 -11.90 -5.85
CA ARG A 112 17.49 -13.16 -6.58
C ARG A 112 16.66 -13.12 -7.85
N ASN A 113 17.17 -13.74 -8.91
CA ASN A 113 16.50 -13.90 -10.20
C ASN A 113 16.15 -12.58 -10.93
N LEU A 114 16.70 -11.44 -10.49
CA LEU A 114 16.51 -10.14 -11.15
C LEU A 114 17.85 -9.60 -11.64
N ALA A 115 17.79 -8.85 -12.74
CA ALA A 115 18.90 -8.07 -13.26
C ALA A 115 18.49 -6.60 -13.29
N LYS A 116 19.46 -5.68 -13.19
CA LYS A 116 19.19 -4.24 -13.22
C LYS A 116 18.53 -3.78 -14.54
N SER A 117 18.86 -4.47 -15.62
CA SER A 117 18.29 -4.27 -16.95
C SER A 117 18.27 -5.63 -17.66
N VAL A 118 17.17 -5.93 -18.34
CA VAL A 118 17.05 -7.10 -19.22
C VAL A 118 17.43 -6.65 -20.61
N THR A 119 18.53 -7.18 -21.16
CA THR A 119 19.13 -6.74 -22.44
C THR A 119 19.10 -7.81 -23.52
N THR A 120 18.44 -8.94 -23.27
CA THR A 120 18.32 -10.06 -24.20
C THR A 120 16.84 -10.25 -24.55
N ASP A 121 16.56 -10.49 -25.83
CA ASP A 121 15.21 -10.72 -26.38
C ASP A 121 14.58 -12.04 -25.90
#